data_AF-A0AA51YJ71-F1
#
_entry.id   AF-A0AA51YJ71-F1
#
_cell.length_a   1.000
_cell.length_b   1.000
_cell.length_c   1.000
_cell.angle_alpha   90.00
_cell.angle_beta   90.00
_cell.angle_gamma   90.00
#
_symmetry.space_group_name_H-M   'P 1'
#
loop_
_entity.id
_entity.type
_entity.pdbx_description
1 polymer ?
#
loop_
_entity_poly.entity_id
_entity_poly.type
_entity_poly.pdbx_seq_one_letter_code
_entity_poly.pdbx_strand_id
1 'polypeptide(L)'
;MRKNGNSCSKVKTIAKKEFKELMREKTFILAIIIQLFIASFATFLVIGLTSFYDPSTLGSMELEGTSIAVVGTQDDELYRILQESNIRTYLYNDFQLAYTDFYDHKLDAIIVTPLGTSTGNDLLNVDIYLPKSEIQATVVSLQLKEPLEKYEQSVRDVRTQRLPGYTPIDLNIIKRGIKTSSTYFEFIYVALLPLLVFTPAFISGGLIVDFITEEYERKTMDMLLVSPASMLDIVNGKVMLATLIVPVQSFVWMLLLSMNRVSIHNSLVILMLVTIISFILVLASTIIAVLFRERGVAQLLYSLILIFLFMSSYLFTNSPLNMVTRLSIESIGALETWTWMGIYILVALFLYASMVMAVKRDPNNI
;
A
#
# COMPACT_ATOMS: atom_id res chain seq x y z
N MET A 1 33.90 48.57 -4.30
CA MET A 1 34.20 47.16 -3.98
C MET A 1 33.43 46.74 -2.72
N ARG A 2 32.26 46.11 -2.85
CA ARG A 2 31.58 45.38 -1.77
C ARG A 2 30.66 44.32 -2.38
N LYS A 3 31.20 43.50 -3.29
CA LYS A 3 30.54 42.36 -3.94
C LYS A 3 30.98 41.09 -3.20
N ASN A 4 30.28 40.72 -2.12
CA ASN A 4 30.22 39.37 -1.56
C ASN A 4 29.23 39.34 -0.38
N GLY A 5 28.01 39.81 -0.61
CA GLY A 5 26.89 39.35 0.22
C GLY A 5 26.67 37.87 -0.10
N ASN A 6 27.05 36.99 0.83
CA ASN A 6 27.09 35.53 0.72
C ASN A 6 25.98 34.96 -0.17
N SER A 7 26.33 34.30 -1.28
CA SER A 7 25.38 33.65 -2.23
C SER A 7 24.34 32.79 -1.49
N CYS A 8 24.73 32.07 -0.44
CA CYS A 8 23.83 31.29 0.42
C CYS A 8 22.69 32.12 1.05
N SER A 9 22.94 33.37 1.44
CA SER A 9 21.91 34.26 1.99
C SER A 9 20.88 34.67 0.95
N LYS A 10 21.30 34.80 -0.32
CA LYS A 10 20.42 35.13 -1.44
C LYS A 10 19.53 33.93 -1.80
N VAL A 11 20.14 32.75 -1.95
CA VAL A 11 19.44 31.46 -2.18
C VAL A 11 18.35 31.24 -1.13
N LYS A 12 18.67 31.43 0.16
CA LYS A 12 17.72 31.29 1.26
C LYS A 12 16.57 32.31 1.20
N THR A 13 16.87 33.54 0.79
CA THR A 13 15.86 34.61 0.68
C THR A 13 14.86 34.29 -0.43
N ILE A 14 15.35 33.80 -1.58
CA ILE A 14 14.52 33.38 -2.71
C ILE A 14 13.64 32.19 -2.30
N ALA A 15 14.23 31.16 -1.69
CA ALA A 15 13.48 30.01 -1.19
C ALA A 15 12.37 30.40 -0.20
N LYS A 16 12.62 31.37 0.68
CA LYS A 16 11.61 31.87 1.64
C LYS A 16 10.47 32.62 0.96
N LYS A 17 10.75 33.39 -0.10
CA LYS A 17 9.73 34.08 -0.89
C LYS A 17 8.81 33.05 -1.56
N GLU A 18 9.40 32.12 -2.29
CA GLU A 18 8.69 31.07 -3.04
C GLU A 18 7.84 30.19 -2.10
N PHE A 19 8.35 29.85 -0.92
CA PHE A 19 7.57 29.11 0.08
C PHE A 19 6.29 29.83 0.51
N LYS A 20 6.36 31.16 0.67
CA LYS A 20 5.21 31.97 1.07
C LYS A 20 4.16 32.07 -0.05
N GLU A 21 4.61 32.07 -1.30
CA GLU A 21 3.73 32.06 -2.47
C GLU A 21 3.04 30.70 -2.62
N LEU A 22 3.80 29.61 -2.48
CA LEU A 22 3.30 28.24 -2.52
C LEU A 22 2.23 27.96 -1.45
N MET A 23 2.45 28.43 -0.21
CA MET A 23 1.49 28.28 0.88
C MET A 23 0.17 29.06 0.67
N ARG A 24 0.07 29.93 -0.34
CA ARG A 24 -1.17 30.63 -0.72
C ARG A 24 -1.84 29.99 -1.93
N GLU A 25 -1.18 29.03 -2.57
CA GLU A 25 -1.71 28.37 -3.76
C GLU A 25 -2.75 27.32 -3.37
N LYS A 26 -4.01 27.56 -3.78
CA LYS A 26 -5.14 26.67 -3.42
C LYS A 26 -4.94 25.25 -3.95
N THR A 27 -4.38 25.11 -5.15
CA THR A 27 -4.14 23.80 -5.79
C THR A 27 -3.16 22.97 -4.98
N PHE A 28 -2.07 23.59 -4.52
CA PHE A 28 -1.07 22.91 -3.68
C PHE A 28 -1.65 22.49 -2.32
N ILE A 29 -2.41 23.38 -1.66
CA ILE A 29 -3.11 23.05 -0.41
C ILE A 29 -4.10 21.90 -0.64
N LEU A 30 -4.87 21.95 -1.72
CA LEU A 30 -5.84 20.90 -2.06
C LEU A 30 -5.14 19.55 -2.27
N ALA A 31 -3.99 19.53 -2.95
CA ALA A 31 -3.19 18.31 -3.14
C ALA A 31 -2.74 17.71 -1.80
N ILE A 32 -2.26 18.54 -0.86
CA ILE A 32 -1.90 18.10 0.49
C ILE A 32 -3.11 17.54 1.24
N ILE A 33 -4.28 18.19 1.14
CA ILE A 33 -5.52 17.71 1.80
C ILE A 33 -5.94 16.36 1.24
N ILE A 34 -5.89 16.18 -0.09
CA ILE A 34 -6.20 14.90 -0.75
C ILE A 34 -5.23 13.81 -0.29
N GLN A 35 -3.93 14.11 -0.21
CA GLN A 35 -2.93 13.17 0.31
C GLN A 35 -3.18 12.80 1.77
N LEU A 36 -3.54 13.78 2.61
CA LEU A 36 -3.90 13.56 4.01
C LEU A 36 -5.12 12.64 4.13
N PHE A 37 -6.13 12.84 3.28
CA PHE A 37 -7.31 12.01 3.22
C PHE A 37 -6.94 10.57 2.84
N ILE A 38 -6.15 10.38 1.79
CA ILE A 38 -5.68 9.05 1.35
C ILE A 38 -4.91 8.35 2.48
N ALA A 39 -3.96 9.04 3.11
CA ALA A 39 -3.16 8.49 4.20
C ALA A 39 -4.01 8.05 5.39
N SER A 40 -5.01 8.87 5.77
CA SER A 40 -5.87 8.60 6.92
C SER A 40 -6.91 7.51 6.63
N PHE A 41 -7.39 7.43 5.39
CA PHE A 41 -8.44 6.49 4.98
C PHE A 41 -7.89 5.13 4.53
N ALA A 42 -6.57 5.00 4.34
CA ALA A 42 -5.97 3.78 3.84
C ALA A 42 -6.26 2.56 4.71
N THR A 43 -6.18 2.68 6.03
CA THR A 43 -6.48 1.55 6.94
C THR A 43 -7.92 1.08 6.79
N PHE A 44 -8.87 2.02 6.63
CA PHE A 44 -10.27 1.69 6.39
C PHE A 44 -10.45 0.95 5.05
N LEU A 45 -9.80 1.44 3.99
CA LEU A 45 -9.87 0.82 2.67
C LEU A 45 -9.37 -0.64 2.70
N VAL A 46 -8.27 -0.89 3.40
CA VAL A 46 -7.71 -2.24 3.51
C VAL A 46 -8.57 -3.17 4.36
N ILE A 47 -9.10 -2.70 5.49
CA ILE A 47 -10.03 -3.51 6.30
C ILE A 47 -11.29 -3.82 5.48
N GLY A 48 -11.81 -2.84 4.74
CA GLY A 48 -12.93 -3.02 3.83
C GLY A 48 -12.64 -4.07 2.75
N LEU A 49 -11.53 -3.94 2.01
CA LEU A 49 -11.16 -4.92 0.98
C LEU A 49 -10.89 -6.30 1.57
N THR A 50 -10.15 -6.40 2.68
CA THR A 50 -9.84 -7.68 3.33
C THR A 50 -11.11 -8.36 3.83
N SER A 51 -12.07 -7.59 4.32
CA SER A 51 -13.41 -8.08 4.69
C SER A 51 -14.16 -8.71 3.51
N PHE A 52 -13.94 -8.23 2.29
CA PHE A 52 -14.56 -8.78 1.09
C PHE A 52 -13.80 -10.00 0.54
N TYR A 53 -12.47 -10.00 0.59
CA TYR A 53 -11.65 -11.05 -0.03
C TYR A 53 -11.33 -12.24 0.88
N ASP A 54 -11.25 -12.03 2.20
CA ASP A 54 -11.01 -13.09 3.17
C ASP A 54 -11.83 -12.88 4.45
N PRO A 55 -13.14 -13.20 4.41
CA PRO A 55 -14.01 -13.07 5.58
C PRO A 55 -13.60 -13.97 6.75
N SER A 56 -12.68 -14.92 6.57
CA SER A 56 -12.13 -15.72 7.67
C SER A 56 -11.30 -14.88 8.64
N THR A 57 -10.71 -13.78 8.18
CA THR A 57 -10.00 -12.81 9.02
C THR A 57 -10.94 -11.93 9.87
N LEU A 58 -12.22 -11.85 9.51
CA LEU A 58 -13.27 -11.17 10.28
C LEU A 58 -13.88 -12.05 11.36
N GLY A 59 -13.56 -13.35 11.41
CA GLY A 59 -14.20 -14.36 12.27
C GLY A 59 -14.10 -14.13 13.79
N SER A 60 -13.57 -12.98 14.23
CA SER A 60 -13.55 -12.54 15.62
C SER A 60 -14.54 -11.41 15.94
N MET A 61 -15.20 -10.81 14.93
CA MET A 61 -16.44 -10.07 15.16
C MET A 61 -17.55 -11.11 15.20
N GLU A 62 -18.25 -11.19 16.33
CA GLU A 62 -19.41 -12.06 16.57
C GLU A 62 -20.45 -11.84 15.46
N LEU A 63 -20.32 -12.60 14.37
CA LEU A 63 -21.35 -12.71 13.35
C LEU A 63 -22.48 -13.49 14.03
N GLU A 64 -23.54 -12.78 14.43
CA GLU A 64 -24.71 -13.38 15.06
C GLU A 64 -25.15 -14.63 14.29
N GLY A 65 -25.25 -15.75 15.02
CA GLY A 65 -25.17 -17.11 14.49
C GLY A 65 -26.00 -17.36 13.23
N THR A 66 -25.33 -17.84 12.18
CA THR A 66 -25.95 -18.31 10.95
C THR A 66 -26.99 -19.39 11.29
N SER A 67 -28.16 -19.29 10.67
CA SER A 67 -29.29 -20.21 10.85
C SER A 67 -29.20 -21.32 9.82
N ILE A 68 -28.98 -22.56 10.27
CA ILE A 68 -28.73 -23.70 9.38
C ILE A 68 -29.80 -24.76 9.59
N ALA A 69 -30.45 -25.19 8.50
CA ALA A 69 -31.29 -26.38 8.52
C ALA A 69 -30.42 -27.63 8.50
N VAL A 70 -30.73 -28.58 9.38
CA VAL A 70 -30.16 -29.91 9.39
C VAL A 70 -31.27 -30.88 9.02
N VAL A 71 -31.14 -31.53 7.88
CA VAL A 71 -32.06 -32.57 7.41
C VAL A 71 -31.52 -33.91 7.90
N GLY A 72 -32.20 -34.52 8.88
CA GLY A 72 -31.70 -35.69 9.58
C GLY A 72 -32.53 -36.06 10.81
N THR A 73 -31.95 -36.86 11.69
CA THR A 73 -32.56 -37.32 12.95
C THR A 73 -31.88 -36.67 14.15
N GLN A 74 -32.59 -36.56 15.29
CA GLN A 74 -32.00 -36.04 16.54
C GLN A 74 -30.80 -36.85 17.03
N ASP A 75 -30.74 -38.13 16.68
CA ASP A 75 -29.66 -39.04 17.08
C ASP A 75 -28.40 -38.90 16.23
N ASP A 76 -28.43 -38.09 15.16
CA ASP A 76 -27.29 -37.91 14.27
C ASP A 76 -26.14 -37.20 14.99
N GLU A 77 -24.96 -37.83 14.95
CA GLU A 77 -23.76 -37.31 15.61
C GLU A 77 -23.35 -35.93 15.09
N LEU A 78 -23.46 -35.71 13.78
CA LEU A 78 -23.20 -34.41 13.15
C LEU A 78 -24.14 -33.32 13.68
N TYR A 79 -25.42 -33.63 13.92
CA TYR A 79 -26.38 -32.67 14.45
C TYR A 79 -25.99 -32.22 15.87
N ARG A 80 -25.58 -33.16 16.72
CA ARG A 80 -25.10 -32.85 18.08
C ARG A 80 -23.86 -31.96 18.08
N ILE A 81 -22.89 -32.25 17.21
CA ILE A 81 -21.68 -31.42 17.08
C ILE A 81 -22.02 -30.00 16.61
N LEU A 82 -22.98 -29.87 15.68
CA LEU A 82 -23.44 -28.55 15.22
C LEU A 82 -24.17 -27.78 16.33
N GLN A 83 -24.95 -28.44 17.20
CA GLN A 83 -25.59 -27.80 18.34
C GLN A 83 -24.61 -27.29 19.40
N GLU A 84 -23.48 -27.98 19.58
CA GLU A 84 -22.41 -27.57 20.50
C GLU A 84 -21.56 -26.42 19.92
N SER A 85 -21.70 -26.13 18.63
CA SER A 85 -21.04 -25.01 17.96
C SER A 85 -21.84 -23.71 18.06
N ASN A 86 -21.24 -22.56 17.73
CA ASN A 86 -21.88 -21.25 17.82
C ASN A 86 -22.87 -20.98 16.65
N ILE A 87 -23.60 -21.99 16.20
CA ILE A 87 -24.47 -21.99 15.01
C ILE A 87 -25.91 -22.27 15.46
N ARG A 88 -26.88 -21.56 14.89
CA ARG A 88 -28.31 -21.81 15.16
C ARG A 88 -28.82 -22.92 14.25
N THR A 89 -28.99 -24.11 14.80
CA THR A 89 -29.44 -25.28 14.02
C THR A 89 -30.94 -25.52 14.15
N TYR A 90 -31.62 -25.80 13.03
CA TYR A 90 -33.02 -26.19 12.98
C TYR A 90 -33.14 -27.58 12.37
N LEU A 91 -33.77 -28.53 13.07
CA LEU A 91 -33.92 -29.90 12.57
C LEU A 91 -35.14 -30.02 11.66
N TYR A 92 -34.95 -30.65 10.50
CA TYR A 92 -35.99 -30.96 9.55
C TYR A 92 -35.98 -32.46 9.24
N ASN A 93 -37.17 -33.06 9.17
CA ASN A 93 -37.32 -34.46 8.78
C ASN A 93 -37.35 -34.65 7.25
N ASP A 94 -37.60 -33.58 6.49
CA ASP A 94 -37.73 -33.61 5.04
C ASP A 94 -36.98 -32.43 4.41
N PHE A 95 -36.26 -32.73 3.33
CA PHE A 95 -35.50 -31.76 2.56
C PHE A 95 -36.42 -30.70 1.92
N GLN A 96 -37.63 -31.05 1.49
CA GLN A 96 -38.56 -30.10 0.85
C GLN A 96 -38.96 -28.95 1.79
N LEU A 97 -39.16 -29.24 3.07
CA LEU A 97 -39.50 -28.24 4.08
C LEU A 97 -38.30 -27.31 4.36
N ALA A 98 -37.11 -27.90 4.53
CA ALA A 98 -35.88 -27.12 4.69
C ALA A 98 -35.59 -26.25 3.46
N TYR A 99 -35.81 -26.78 2.26
CA TYR A 99 -35.62 -26.06 1.00
C TYR A 99 -36.55 -24.86 0.87
N THR A 100 -37.81 -25.00 1.31
CA THR A 100 -38.78 -23.90 1.29
C THR A 100 -38.35 -22.76 2.22
N ASP A 101 -37.97 -23.08 3.46
CA ASP A 101 -37.54 -22.08 4.43
C ASP A 101 -36.19 -21.44 4.06
N PHE A 102 -35.30 -22.18 3.40
CA PHE A 102 -34.09 -21.66 2.80
C PHE A 102 -34.37 -20.71 1.62
N TYR A 103 -35.31 -21.07 0.75
CA TYR A 103 -35.73 -20.22 -0.37
C TYR A 103 -36.42 -18.93 0.10
N ASP A 104 -37.17 -19.00 1.19
CA ASP A 104 -37.82 -17.85 1.85
C ASP A 104 -36.84 -16.97 2.65
N HIS A 105 -35.53 -17.23 2.60
CA HIS A 105 -34.49 -16.51 3.36
C HIS A 105 -34.66 -16.56 4.89
N LYS A 106 -35.34 -17.59 5.42
CA LYS A 106 -35.42 -17.83 6.87
C LYS A 106 -34.19 -18.59 7.39
N LEU A 107 -33.50 -19.29 6.50
CA LEU A 107 -32.32 -20.10 6.77
C LEU A 107 -31.21 -19.70 5.80
N ASP A 108 -29.97 -19.80 6.28
CA ASP A 108 -28.77 -19.40 5.55
C ASP A 108 -28.12 -20.57 4.81
N ALA A 109 -28.39 -21.82 5.19
CA ALA A 109 -27.94 -23.03 4.51
C ALA A 109 -28.72 -24.29 4.93
N ILE A 110 -28.55 -25.36 4.16
CA ILE A 110 -29.08 -26.70 4.46
C ILE A 110 -27.93 -27.68 4.49
N ILE A 111 -27.91 -28.53 5.52
CA ILE A 111 -27.01 -29.68 5.64
C ILE A 111 -27.85 -30.93 5.66
N VAL A 112 -27.52 -31.89 4.81
CA VAL A 112 -28.12 -33.23 4.83
C VAL A 112 -27.17 -34.15 5.56
N THR A 113 -27.63 -34.77 6.65
CA THR A 113 -26.82 -35.71 7.41
C THR A 113 -26.59 -36.99 6.60
N PRO A 114 -25.43 -37.64 6.76
CA PRO A 114 -25.09 -38.81 5.97
C PRO A 114 -25.96 -40.01 6.34
N LEU A 115 -26.35 -40.79 5.33
CA LEU A 115 -27.03 -42.07 5.54
C LEU A 115 -26.00 -43.11 5.99
N GLY A 116 -25.86 -43.29 7.30
CA GLY A 116 -24.96 -44.29 7.89
C GLY A 116 -24.51 -43.93 9.29
N THR A 117 -23.88 -44.88 9.97
CA THR A 117 -23.32 -44.65 11.31
C THR A 117 -21.80 -44.52 11.25
N SER A 118 -21.22 -43.85 12.23
CA SER A 118 -19.77 -43.76 12.42
C SER A 118 -19.11 -45.15 12.51
N THR A 119 -19.87 -46.14 13.02
CA THR A 119 -19.50 -47.56 13.08
C THR A 119 -19.71 -48.35 11.78
N GLY A 120 -20.39 -47.81 10.78
CA GLY A 120 -20.57 -48.45 9.48
C GLY A 120 -19.27 -48.57 8.66
N ASN A 121 -19.34 -49.28 7.53
CA ASN A 121 -18.26 -49.34 6.55
C ASN A 121 -18.50 -48.45 5.33
N ASP A 122 -19.69 -47.87 5.21
CA ASP A 122 -20.07 -47.03 4.07
C ASP A 122 -19.42 -45.64 4.13
N LEU A 123 -19.31 -45.01 2.96
CA LEU A 123 -18.88 -43.62 2.83
C LEU A 123 -19.98 -42.70 3.39
N LEU A 124 -19.61 -41.83 4.33
CA LEU A 124 -20.51 -40.85 4.91
C LEU A 124 -20.41 -39.56 4.09
N ASN A 125 -21.33 -39.37 3.16
CA ASN A 125 -21.42 -38.16 2.34
C ASN A 125 -22.28 -37.11 3.04
N VAL A 126 -21.73 -35.92 3.26
CA VAL A 126 -22.46 -34.77 3.80
C VAL A 126 -22.70 -33.79 2.68
N ASP A 127 -23.96 -33.58 2.32
CA ASP A 127 -24.35 -32.62 1.28
C ASP A 127 -24.71 -31.28 1.93
N ILE A 128 -24.09 -30.20 1.44
CA ILE A 128 -24.29 -28.84 1.96
C ILE A 128 -24.81 -27.97 0.82
N TYR A 129 -25.98 -27.38 1.01
CA TYR A 129 -26.59 -26.44 0.09
C TYR A 129 -26.40 -25.02 0.60
N LEU A 130 -25.65 -24.24 -0.19
CA LEU A 130 -25.27 -22.88 0.12
C LEU A 130 -26.05 -21.88 -0.74
N PRO A 131 -26.20 -20.63 -0.28
CA PRO A 131 -26.86 -19.59 -1.05
C PRO A 131 -26.05 -19.25 -2.30
N LYS A 132 -26.72 -18.74 -3.34
CA LYS A 132 -26.05 -18.30 -4.57
C LYS A 132 -25.12 -17.09 -4.34
N SER A 133 -25.34 -16.35 -3.25
CA SER A 133 -24.48 -15.22 -2.86
C SER A 133 -23.13 -15.73 -2.36
N GLU A 134 -22.06 -15.40 -3.10
CA GLU A 134 -20.69 -15.83 -2.78
C GLU A 134 -20.26 -15.42 -1.36
N ILE A 135 -20.67 -14.24 -0.91
CA ILE A 135 -20.32 -13.73 0.42
C ILE A 135 -20.99 -14.58 1.51
N GLN A 136 -22.30 -14.81 1.40
CA GLN A 136 -23.04 -15.60 2.39
C GLN A 136 -22.56 -17.06 2.39
N ALA A 137 -22.38 -17.66 1.21
CA ALA A 137 -21.87 -19.02 1.08
C ALA A 137 -20.49 -19.19 1.74
N THR A 138 -19.61 -18.19 1.60
CA THR A 138 -18.29 -18.20 2.23
C THR A 138 -18.39 -18.10 3.74
N VAL A 139 -19.21 -17.19 4.27
CA VAL A 139 -19.42 -17.03 5.72
C VAL A 139 -19.96 -18.33 6.34
N VAL A 140 -20.99 -18.92 5.73
CA VAL A 140 -21.56 -20.20 6.18
C VAL A 140 -20.50 -21.30 6.15
N SER A 141 -19.74 -21.42 5.06
CA SER A 141 -18.71 -22.46 4.90
C SER A 141 -17.60 -22.35 5.96
N LEU A 142 -17.21 -21.12 6.31
CA LEU A 142 -16.22 -20.87 7.35
C LEU A 142 -16.72 -21.29 8.73
N GLN A 143 -17.99 -21.02 9.05
CA GLN A 143 -18.59 -21.46 10.31
C GLN A 143 -18.76 -22.98 10.38
N LEU A 144 -19.10 -23.62 9.26
CA LEU A 144 -19.28 -25.08 9.19
C LEU A 144 -17.98 -25.87 9.20
N LYS A 145 -16.86 -25.24 8.84
CA LYS A 145 -15.57 -25.93 8.75
C LYS A 145 -15.17 -26.62 10.06
N GLU A 146 -15.18 -25.91 11.18
CA GLU A 146 -14.76 -26.50 12.46
C GLU A 146 -15.68 -27.65 12.93
N PRO A 147 -17.02 -27.53 12.91
CA PRO A 147 -17.92 -28.65 13.19
C PRO A 147 -17.71 -29.86 12.27
N LEU A 148 -17.49 -29.64 10.97
CA LEU A 148 -17.27 -30.72 10.01
C LEU A 148 -15.92 -31.42 10.23
N GLU A 149 -14.87 -30.66 10.53
CA GLU A 149 -13.56 -31.22 10.91
C GLU A 149 -13.66 -32.05 12.20
N LYS A 150 -14.43 -31.59 13.19
CA LYS A 150 -14.70 -32.37 14.42
C LYS A 150 -15.48 -33.66 14.13
N TYR A 151 -16.49 -33.59 13.28
CA TYR A 151 -17.26 -34.77 12.87
C TYR A 151 -16.40 -35.78 12.10
N GLU A 152 -15.61 -35.31 11.14
CA GLU A 152 -14.65 -36.15 10.39
C GLU A 152 -13.67 -36.83 11.35
N GLN A 153 -13.11 -36.08 12.30
CA GLN A 153 -12.16 -36.62 13.27
C GLN A 153 -12.81 -37.69 14.16
N SER A 154 -14.04 -37.46 14.65
CA SER A 154 -14.77 -38.46 15.44
C SER A 154 -14.97 -39.77 14.67
N VAL A 155 -15.41 -39.68 13.41
CA VAL A 155 -15.59 -40.85 12.55
C VAL A 155 -14.25 -41.56 12.30
N ARG A 156 -13.18 -40.81 12.05
CA ARG A 156 -11.83 -41.36 11.87
C ARG A 156 -11.35 -42.10 13.11
N ASP A 157 -11.53 -41.53 14.30
CA ASP A 157 -11.08 -42.14 15.55
C ASP A 157 -11.74 -43.50 15.80
N VAL A 158 -13.02 -43.65 15.45
CA VAL A 158 -13.74 -44.93 15.53
C VAL A 158 -13.27 -45.92 14.48
N ARG A 159 -13.06 -45.48 13.23
CA ARG A 159 -12.71 -46.37 12.11
C ARG A 159 -11.24 -46.76 12.08
N THR A 160 -10.34 -45.91 12.54
CA THR A 160 -8.89 -46.19 12.62
C THR A 160 -8.57 -47.35 13.56
N GLN A 161 -9.39 -47.61 14.58
CA GLN A 161 -9.26 -48.79 15.45
C GLN A 161 -9.34 -50.13 14.69
N ARG A 162 -9.88 -50.14 13.46
CA ARG A 162 -9.98 -51.33 12.60
C ARG A 162 -8.71 -51.63 11.81
N LEU A 163 -7.75 -50.71 11.80
CA LEU A 163 -6.52 -50.81 11.03
C LEU A 163 -5.34 -51.03 11.99
N PRO A 164 -5.06 -52.29 12.39
CA PRO A 164 -3.95 -52.59 13.29
C PRO A 164 -2.61 -52.18 12.65
N GLY A 165 -1.83 -51.36 13.36
CA GLY A 165 -0.53 -50.85 12.88
C GLY A 165 -0.62 -49.62 11.97
N TYR A 166 -1.81 -49.07 11.75
CA TYR A 166 -1.96 -47.79 11.04
C TYR A 166 -1.93 -46.63 12.03
N THR A 167 -0.88 -45.82 11.98
CA THR A 167 -0.84 -44.50 12.62
C THR A 167 -0.96 -43.45 11.52
N PRO A 168 -1.97 -42.56 11.54
CA PRO A 168 -2.01 -41.41 10.65
C PRO A 168 -0.66 -40.67 10.71
N ILE A 169 -0.10 -40.34 9.55
CA ILE A 169 1.11 -39.53 9.51
C ILE A 169 0.71 -38.15 10.02
N ASP A 170 1.16 -37.81 11.23
CA ASP A 170 1.08 -36.46 11.72
C ASP A 170 2.06 -35.63 10.89
N LEU A 171 1.54 -35.03 9.82
CA LEU A 171 2.27 -34.01 9.08
C LEU A 171 2.37 -32.83 10.02
N ASN A 172 3.46 -32.82 10.79
CA ASN A 172 3.93 -31.65 11.49
C ASN A 172 4.43 -30.67 10.42
N ILE A 173 3.49 -30.12 9.66
CA ILE A 173 3.68 -28.90 8.89
C ILE A 173 4.03 -27.92 9.99
N ILE A 174 5.34 -27.70 10.18
CA ILE A 174 5.85 -26.60 10.96
C ILE A 174 5.05 -25.44 10.41
N LYS A 175 4.10 -24.92 11.22
CA LYS A 175 3.47 -23.63 11.01
C LYS A 175 4.61 -22.62 11.19
N ARG A 176 5.60 -22.67 10.30
CA ARG A 176 6.51 -21.57 10.04
C ARG A 176 5.52 -20.44 9.87
N GLY A 177 5.64 -19.44 10.72
CA GLY A 177 4.77 -18.28 10.75
C GLY A 177 4.88 -17.44 9.48
N ILE A 178 4.79 -18.07 8.31
CA ILE A 178 4.07 -17.58 7.16
C ILE A 178 2.61 -17.46 7.65
N LYS A 179 2.37 -16.45 8.50
CA LYS A 179 1.26 -15.56 8.22
C LYS A 179 1.41 -15.32 6.73
N THR A 180 0.56 -15.95 5.91
CA THR A 180 0.32 -15.48 4.54
C THR A 180 0.39 -13.97 4.68
N SER A 181 1.37 -13.33 4.04
CA SER A 181 1.55 -11.88 4.14
C SER A 181 0.16 -11.33 3.92
N SER A 182 -0.50 -10.89 5.00
CA SER A 182 -1.92 -10.59 4.93
C SER A 182 -2.05 -9.63 3.76
N THR A 183 -3.05 -9.75 2.90
CA THR A 183 -3.24 -8.80 1.80
C THR A 183 -3.13 -7.35 2.31
N TYR A 184 -3.51 -7.16 3.58
CA TYR A 184 -3.21 -5.99 4.41
C TYR A 184 -1.73 -5.55 4.46
N PHE A 185 -0.80 -6.43 4.82
CA PHE A 185 0.64 -6.15 4.86
C PHE A 185 1.19 -5.82 3.48
N GLU A 186 0.85 -6.59 2.44
CA GLU A 186 1.34 -6.34 1.09
C GLU A 186 0.87 -4.98 0.57
N PHE A 187 -0.43 -4.68 0.73
CA PHE A 187 -0.96 -3.38 0.32
C PHE A 187 -0.29 -2.21 1.03
N ILE A 188 -0.14 -2.28 2.36
CA ILE A 188 0.42 -1.16 3.13
C ILE A 188 1.89 -0.93 2.80
N TYR A 189 2.71 -1.98 2.85
CA TYR A 189 4.17 -1.82 2.75
C TYR A 189 4.67 -1.81 1.31
N VAL A 190 4.03 -2.51 0.38
CA VAL A 190 4.48 -2.61 -1.02
C VAL A 190 3.84 -1.54 -1.90
N ALA A 191 2.55 -1.22 -1.70
CA ALA A 191 1.84 -0.26 -2.54
C ALA A 191 1.73 1.12 -1.88
N LEU A 192 1.05 1.22 -0.74
CA LEU A 192 0.67 2.49 -0.13
C LEU A 192 1.87 3.30 0.36
N LEU A 193 2.73 2.70 1.19
CA LEU A 193 3.82 3.41 1.85
C LEU A 193 4.80 4.03 0.84
N PRO A 194 5.35 3.31 -0.16
CA PRO A 194 6.27 3.90 -1.14
C PRO A 194 5.57 5.00 -1.96
N LEU A 195 4.35 4.75 -2.43
CA LEU A 195 3.61 5.72 -3.24
C LEU A 195 3.37 7.01 -2.45
N LEU A 196 2.86 6.90 -1.22
CA LEU A 196 2.54 8.05 -0.37
C LEU A 196 3.80 8.87 -0.03
N VAL A 197 4.90 8.19 0.28
CA VAL A 197 6.16 8.82 0.67
C VAL A 197 6.86 9.50 -0.53
N PHE A 198 6.75 8.96 -1.74
CA PHE A 198 7.31 9.56 -2.97
C PHE A 198 6.39 10.54 -3.69
N THR A 199 5.08 10.58 -3.41
CA THR A 199 4.17 11.52 -4.06
C THR A 199 4.61 12.99 -3.89
N PRO A 200 5.08 13.45 -2.71
CA PRO A 200 5.69 14.77 -2.58
C PRO A 200 6.85 15.03 -3.54
N ALA A 201 7.72 14.03 -3.76
CA ALA A 201 8.83 14.13 -4.71
C ALA A 201 8.33 14.28 -6.15
N PHE A 202 7.29 13.54 -6.53
CA PHE A 202 6.67 13.61 -7.85
C PHE A 202 6.02 14.96 -8.11
N ILE A 203 5.30 15.51 -7.12
CA ILE A 203 4.70 16.85 -7.23
C ILE A 203 5.80 17.91 -7.29
N SER A 204 6.84 17.78 -6.46
CA SER A 204 7.97 18.72 -6.42
C SER A 204 8.71 18.83 -7.75
N GLY A 205 8.86 17.73 -8.48
CA GLY A 205 9.47 17.76 -9.81
C GLY A 205 8.61 18.49 -10.85
N GLY A 206 7.28 18.48 -10.73
CA GLY A 206 6.41 19.29 -11.59
C GLY A 206 6.38 20.77 -11.17
N LEU A 207 6.40 21.01 -9.86
CA LEU A 207 6.43 22.34 -9.27
C LEU A 207 7.68 23.13 -9.69
N ILE A 208 8.85 22.50 -9.77
CA ILE A 208 10.06 23.19 -10.26
C ILE A 208 9.98 23.53 -11.75
N VAL A 209 9.28 22.71 -12.57
CA VAL A 209 9.03 23.05 -13.98
C VAL A 209 8.18 24.31 -14.06
N ASP A 210 7.10 24.38 -13.30
CA ASP A 210 6.22 25.55 -13.25
C ASP A 210 6.99 26.78 -12.76
N PHE A 211 7.75 26.67 -11.66
CA PHE A 211 8.53 27.79 -11.10
C PHE A 211 9.57 28.37 -12.05
N ILE A 212 10.13 27.55 -12.94
CA ILE A 212 11.15 27.98 -13.90
C ILE A 212 10.48 28.50 -15.18
N THR A 213 9.53 27.77 -15.74
CA THR A 213 8.85 28.14 -16.98
C THR A 213 7.96 29.38 -16.82
N GLU A 214 7.31 29.56 -15.67
CA GLU A 214 6.53 30.77 -15.37
C GLU A 214 7.39 32.04 -15.42
N GLU A 215 8.65 31.98 -14.98
CA GLU A 215 9.57 33.13 -15.01
C GLU A 215 10.00 33.48 -16.44
N TYR A 216 10.14 32.47 -17.30
CA TYR A 216 10.41 32.66 -18.72
C TYR A 216 9.19 33.24 -19.45
N GLU A 217 8.00 32.71 -19.20
CA GLU A 217 6.74 33.16 -19.83
C GLU A 217 6.37 34.59 -19.40
N ARG A 218 6.57 34.95 -18.13
CA ARG A 218 6.29 36.31 -17.62
C ARG A 218 7.38 37.34 -17.95
N LYS A 219 8.49 36.93 -18.59
CA LYS A 219 9.70 37.76 -18.82
C LYS A 219 10.27 38.40 -17.55
N THR A 220 9.97 37.82 -16.39
CA THR A 220 10.49 38.27 -15.09
C THR A 220 11.93 37.82 -14.89
N MET A 221 12.38 36.80 -15.62
CA MET A 221 13.78 36.39 -15.65
C MET A 221 14.71 37.55 -16.04
N ASP A 222 14.32 38.36 -17.04
CA ASP A 222 15.12 39.51 -17.51
C ASP A 222 15.20 40.62 -16.45
N MET A 223 14.14 40.85 -15.67
CA MET A 223 14.18 41.79 -14.53
C MET A 223 15.02 41.27 -13.36
N LEU A 224 15.04 39.94 -13.15
CA LEU A 224 15.85 39.32 -12.11
C LEU A 224 17.34 39.33 -12.44
N LEU A 225 17.73 39.34 -13.72
CA LEU A 225 19.12 39.50 -14.17
C LEU A 225 19.70 40.90 -13.84
N VAL A 226 18.85 41.91 -13.69
CA VAL A 226 19.26 43.27 -13.23
C VAL A 226 19.45 43.31 -11.71
N SER A 227 18.96 42.29 -10.98
CA SER A 227 19.22 42.13 -9.56
C SER A 227 20.66 41.65 -9.32
N PRO A 228 21.26 41.91 -8.15
CA PRO A 228 22.63 41.46 -7.85
C PRO A 228 22.76 39.93 -7.65
N ALA A 229 21.75 39.12 -7.98
CA ALA A 229 21.76 37.65 -7.87
C ALA A 229 22.03 37.02 -9.25
N SER A 230 22.87 35.99 -9.30
CA SER A 230 23.11 35.26 -10.55
C SER A 230 21.93 34.35 -10.90
N MET A 231 21.72 34.03 -12.18
CA MET A 231 20.71 33.05 -12.62
C MET A 231 20.85 31.73 -11.86
N LEU A 232 22.09 31.29 -11.62
CA LEU A 232 22.38 30.06 -10.86
C LEU A 232 21.97 30.16 -9.38
N ASP A 233 22.12 31.33 -8.74
CA ASP A 233 21.61 31.56 -7.37
C ASP A 233 20.08 31.47 -7.31
N ILE A 234 19.39 31.96 -8.35
CA ILE A 234 17.92 31.93 -8.45
C ILE A 234 17.44 30.50 -8.62
N VAL A 235 17.98 29.77 -9.60
CA VAL A 235 17.59 28.38 -9.85
C VAL A 235 17.92 27.51 -8.65
N ASN A 236 19.10 27.66 -8.02
CA ASN A 236 19.44 26.92 -6.80
C ASN A 236 18.49 27.24 -5.63
N GLY A 237 18.01 28.48 -5.51
CA GLY A 237 17.00 28.85 -4.53
C GLY A 237 15.69 28.09 -4.72
N LYS A 238 15.21 28.01 -5.96
CA LYS A 238 13.99 27.28 -6.33
C LYS A 238 14.17 25.75 -6.16
N VAL A 239 15.30 25.19 -6.60
CA VAL A 239 15.66 23.77 -6.42
C VAL A 239 15.74 23.40 -4.93
N MET A 240 16.35 24.25 -4.10
CA MET A 240 16.46 24.03 -2.66
C MET A 240 15.08 24.00 -1.99
N LEU A 241 14.19 24.92 -2.35
CA LEU A 241 12.82 24.92 -1.83
C LEU A 241 12.07 23.65 -2.22
N ALA A 242 12.07 23.34 -3.52
CA ALA A 242 11.40 22.17 -4.07
C ALA A 242 11.90 20.88 -3.38
N THR A 243 13.20 20.75 -3.15
CA THR A 243 13.76 19.58 -2.47
C THR A 243 13.41 19.54 -0.98
N LEU A 244 13.38 20.68 -0.28
CA LEU A 244 13.16 20.73 1.17
C LEU A 244 11.72 20.47 1.60
N ILE A 245 10.73 20.77 0.74
CA ILE A 245 9.32 20.53 1.11
C ILE A 245 8.98 19.04 1.14
N VAL A 246 9.68 18.24 0.35
CA VAL A 246 9.47 16.79 0.21
C VAL A 246 9.68 16.03 1.52
N PRO A 247 10.84 16.07 2.20
CA PRO A 247 11.02 15.34 3.45
C PRO A 247 10.07 15.79 4.55
N VAL A 248 9.66 17.07 4.56
CA VAL A 248 8.66 17.58 5.51
C VAL A 248 7.31 16.91 5.29
N GLN A 249 6.82 16.84 4.05
CA GLN A 249 5.57 16.15 3.72
C GLN A 249 5.66 14.65 3.97
N SER A 250 6.72 13.99 3.50
CA SER A 250 6.93 12.56 3.70
C SER A 250 7.02 12.18 5.18
N PHE A 251 7.60 13.04 6.02
CA PHE A 251 7.62 12.85 7.47
C PHE A 251 6.20 12.91 8.06
N VAL A 252 5.39 13.89 7.66
CA VAL A 252 3.99 13.99 8.11
C VAL A 252 3.20 12.74 7.71
N TRP A 253 3.39 12.24 6.49
CA TRP A 253 2.74 11.01 6.01
C TRP A 253 3.14 9.78 6.82
N MET A 254 4.44 9.59 7.09
CA MET A 254 4.90 8.49 7.92
C MET A 254 4.41 8.60 9.37
N LEU A 255 4.35 9.81 9.93
CA LEU A 255 3.82 10.06 11.26
C LEU A 255 2.34 9.67 11.34
N LEU A 256 1.54 10.03 10.33
CA LEU A 256 0.14 9.66 10.25
C LEU A 256 -0.06 8.15 10.11
N LEU A 257 0.73 7.48 9.28
CA LEU A 257 0.69 6.02 9.18
C LEU A 257 1.05 5.35 10.52
N SER A 258 2.03 5.91 11.24
CA SER A 258 2.39 5.44 12.57
C SER A 258 1.26 5.63 13.59
N MET A 259 0.55 6.77 13.55
CA MET A 259 -0.66 6.99 14.35
C MET A 259 -1.78 5.99 14.02
N ASN A 260 -1.84 5.53 12.77
CA ASN A 260 -2.75 4.48 12.29
C ASN A 260 -2.26 3.05 12.60
N ARG A 261 -1.32 2.87 13.55
CA ARG A 261 -0.75 1.58 13.98
C ARG A 261 0.11 0.86 12.93
N VAL A 262 0.57 1.55 11.88
CA VAL A 262 1.54 0.98 10.93
C VAL A 262 2.96 1.12 11.50
N SER A 263 3.68 0.01 11.61
CA SER A 263 5.03 -0.01 12.19
C SER A 263 6.08 0.27 11.12
N ILE A 264 6.57 1.51 11.06
CA ILE A 264 7.60 1.92 10.09
C ILE A 264 8.96 1.96 10.79
N HIS A 265 9.83 1.02 10.44
CA HIS A 265 11.22 1.02 10.90
C HIS A 265 12.10 1.89 10.00
N ASN A 266 13.25 2.33 10.52
CA ASN A 266 14.25 3.13 9.78
C ASN A 266 13.70 4.40 9.10
N SER A 267 12.73 5.07 9.73
CA SER A 267 12.08 6.27 9.19
C SER A 267 13.06 7.37 8.77
N LEU A 268 14.16 7.56 9.51
CA LEU A 268 15.21 8.52 9.17
C LEU A 268 15.92 8.16 7.85
N VAL A 269 16.20 6.88 7.62
CA VAL A 269 16.87 6.40 6.41
C VAL A 269 15.93 6.52 5.20
N ILE A 270 14.64 6.24 5.41
CA ILE A 270 13.60 6.45 4.40
C ILE A 270 13.53 7.94 4.02
N LEU A 271 13.51 8.86 4.99
CA LEU A 271 13.56 10.30 4.69
C LEU A 271 14.80 10.70 3.90
N MET A 272 15.97 10.15 4.23
CA MET A 272 17.20 10.43 3.50
C MET A 272 17.10 9.94 2.05
N LEU A 273 16.66 8.70 1.83
CA LEU A 273 16.45 8.14 0.50
C LEU A 273 15.49 9.00 -0.32
N VAL A 274 14.36 9.37 0.26
CA VAL A 274 13.33 10.17 -0.40
C VAL A 274 13.85 11.57 -0.75
N THR A 275 14.65 12.16 0.14
CA THR A 275 15.32 13.43 -0.13
C THR A 275 16.28 13.31 -1.31
N ILE A 276 17.12 12.28 -1.37
CA ILE A 276 18.07 12.06 -2.47
C ILE A 276 17.34 11.88 -3.80
N ILE A 277 16.31 11.04 -3.83
CA ILE A 277 15.52 10.79 -5.04
C ILE A 277 14.73 12.03 -5.46
N SER A 278 14.16 12.77 -4.50
CA SER A 278 13.50 14.04 -4.81
C SER A 278 14.46 15.05 -5.42
N PHE A 279 15.69 15.11 -4.93
CA PHE A 279 16.72 15.97 -5.49
C PHE A 279 17.07 15.57 -6.92
N ILE A 280 17.20 14.27 -7.21
CA ILE A 280 17.38 13.75 -8.57
C ILE A 280 16.25 14.19 -9.50
N LEU A 281 14.99 13.99 -9.08
CA LEU A 281 13.82 14.37 -9.88
C LEU A 281 13.76 15.88 -10.11
N VAL A 282 13.96 16.69 -9.08
CA VAL A 282 13.98 18.15 -9.17
C VAL A 282 15.09 18.63 -10.10
N LEU A 283 16.29 18.04 -10.04
CA LEU A 283 17.39 18.39 -10.95
C LEU A 283 17.08 18.03 -12.40
N ALA A 284 16.54 16.82 -12.64
CA ALA A 284 16.13 16.40 -13.98
C ALA A 284 15.05 17.34 -14.56
N SER A 285 14.03 17.66 -13.76
CA SER A 285 12.98 18.63 -14.12
C SER A 285 13.53 20.02 -14.40
N THR A 286 14.51 20.48 -13.60
CA THR A 286 15.15 21.78 -13.81
C THR A 286 15.89 21.83 -15.14
N ILE A 287 16.62 20.77 -15.50
CA ILE A 287 17.31 20.66 -16.79
C ILE A 287 16.30 20.75 -17.94
N ILE A 288 15.19 19.99 -17.85
CA ILE A 288 14.13 20.02 -18.86
C ILE A 288 13.53 21.43 -18.97
N ALA A 289 13.20 22.06 -17.85
CA ALA A 289 12.58 23.38 -17.83
C ALA A 289 13.47 24.48 -18.45
N VAL A 290 14.77 24.46 -18.16
CA VAL A 290 15.74 25.41 -18.73
C VAL A 290 15.96 25.19 -20.23
N LEU A 291 15.94 23.94 -20.70
CA LEU A 291 16.14 23.60 -22.11
C LEU A 291 14.93 23.94 -22.99
N PHE A 292 13.72 23.57 -22.56
CA PHE A 292 12.53 23.68 -23.40
C PHE A 292 11.79 25.02 -23.22
N ARG A 293 11.88 25.65 -22.04
CA ARG A 293 11.33 26.99 -21.69
C ARG A 293 9.82 27.18 -21.83
N GLU A 294 9.13 26.29 -22.52
CA GLU A 294 7.69 26.25 -22.67
C GLU A 294 7.07 25.32 -21.62
N ARG A 295 6.11 25.83 -20.84
CA ARG A 295 5.50 25.09 -19.73
C ARG A 295 4.88 23.77 -20.18
N GLY A 296 4.12 23.78 -21.26
CA GLY A 296 3.41 22.59 -21.76
C GLY A 296 4.36 21.45 -22.15
N VAL A 297 5.40 21.76 -22.92
CA VAL A 297 6.39 20.78 -23.40
C VAL A 297 7.24 20.25 -22.24
N ALA A 298 7.71 21.13 -21.36
CA ALA A 298 8.52 20.73 -20.22
C ALA A 298 7.75 19.82 -19.25
N GLN A 299 6.48 20.11 -18.98
CA GLN A 299 5.63 19.30 -18.10
C GLN A 299 5.29 17.94 -18.72
N LEU A 300 5.06 17.90 -20.03
CA LEU A 300 4.82 16.64 -20.75
C LEU A 300 6.07 15.75 -20.71
N LEU A 301 7.26 16.30 -20.98
CA LEU A 301 8.50 15.55 -20.91
C LEU A 301 8.82 15.07 -19.49
N TYR A 302 8.60 15.92 -18.49
CA TYR A 302 8.75 15.53 -17.10
C TYR A 302 7.82 14.37 -16.75
N SER A 303 6.53 14.46 -17.07
CA SER A 303 5.57 13.41 -16.75
C SER A 303 5.87 12.09 -17.49
N LEU A 304 6.29 12.14 -18.75
CA LEU A 304 6.71 10.96 -19.51
C LEU A 304 7.93 10.27 -18.88
N ILE A 305 8.96 11.05 -18.54
CA ILE A 305 10.17 10.53 -17.89
C ILE A 305 9.84 9.97 -16.51
N LEU A 306 8.99 10.67 -15.75
CA LEU A 306 8.57 10.23 -14.42
C LEU A 306 7.82 8.89 -14.49
N ILE A 307 6.85 8.75 -15.40
CA ILE A 307 6.10 7.51 -15.59
C ILE A 307 7.05 6.37 -15.99
N PHE A 308 7.99 6.64 -16.89
CA PHE A 308 8.99 5.65 -17.31
C PHE A 308 9.87 5.19 -16.13
N LEU A 309 10.40 6.13 -15.34
CA LEU A 309 11.21 5.83 -14.16
C LEU A 309 10.41 5.06 -13.10
N PHE A 310 9.15 5.45 -12.88
CA PHE A 310 8.24 4.79 -11.96
C PHE A 310 7.96 3.34 -12.37
N MET A 311 7.61 3.11 -13.64
CA MET A 311 7.40 1.76 -14.17
C MET A 311 8.68 0.92 -14.13
N SER A 312 9.82 1.51 -14.51
CA SER A 312 11.12 0.84 -14.46
C SER A 312 11.52 0.46 -13.03
N SER A 313 11.10 1.24 -12.03
CA SER A 313 11.33 0.93 -10.61
C SER A 313 10.77 -0.45 -10.22
N TYR A 314 9.65 -0.89 -10.78
CA TYR A 314 9.09 -2.21 -10.44
C TYR A 314 9.88 -3.39 -11.03
N LEU A 315 10.72 -3.14 -12.04
CA LEU A 315 11.53 -4.19 -12.68
C LEU A 315 12.77 -4.57 -11.86
N PHE A 316 13.19 -3.70 -10.93
CA PHE A 316 14.41 -3.91 -10.15
C PHE A 316 14.08 -4.12 -8.66
N THR A 317 14.63 -5.18 -8.09
CA THR A 317 14.48 -5.51 -6.66
C THR A 317 14.95 -4.37 -5.73
N ASN A 318 15.98 -3.64 -6.15
CA ASN A 318 16.62 -2.58 -5.37
C ASN A 318 16.29 -1.18 -5.86
N SER A 319 15.12 -1.02 -6.45
CA SER A 319 14.64 0.28 -6.86
C SER A 319 14.24 1.17 -5.67
N PRO A 320 14.11 2.49 -5.87
CA PRO A 320 13.75 3.40 -4.78
C PRO A 320 12.45 3.03 -4.06
N LEU A 321 11.41 2.63 -4.83
CA LEU A 321 10.13 2.22 -4.25
C LEU A 321 10.29 0.97 -3.39
N ASN A 322 10.96 -0.06 -3.92
CA ASN A 322 11.17 -1.32 -3.20
C ASN A 322 12.10 -1.15 -1.99
N MET A 323 13.07 -0.23 -2.04
CA MET A 323 13.91 0.08 -0.89
C MET A 323 13.11 0.67 0.27
N VAL A 324 12.12 1.54 0.02
CA VAL A 324 11.25 2.07 1.09
C VAL A 324 10.52 0.93 1.78
N THR A 325 9.93 0.01 1.02
CA THR A 325 9.30 -1.20 1.54
C THR A 325 10.29 -2.01 2.39
N ARG A 326 11.44 -2.39 1.82
CA ARG A 326 12.44 -3.22 2.52
C ARG A 326 13.01 -2.56 3.78
N LEU A 327 13.19 -1.23 3.77
CA LEU A 327 13.66 -0.47 4.93
C LEU A 327 12.63 -0.42 6.06
N SER A 328 11.35 -0.28 5.70
CA SER A 328 10.25 -0.18 6.67
C SER A 328 10.02 -1.47 7.45
N ILE A 329 10.37 -2.62 6.87
CA ILE A 329 10.21 -3.97 7.45
C ILE A 329 11.54 -4.59 7.91
N GLU A 330 12.63 -3.81 7.93
CA GLU A 330 13.99 -4.26 8.32
C GLU A 330 14.52 -5.46 7.52
N SER A 331 14.12 -5.61 6.26
CA SER A 331 14.51 -6.73 5.39
C SER A 331 15.86 -6.52 4.69
N ILE A 332 16.38 -5.29 4.65
CA ILE A 332 17.62 -4.94 3.94
C ILE A 332 18.80 -4.78 4.89
N GLY A 333 19.96 -5.31 4.52
CA GLY A 333 21.19 -5.13 5.28
C GLY A 333 21.71 -3.69 5.19
N ALA A 334 22.38 -3.22 6.25
CA ALA A 334 22.93 -1.86 6.29
C ALA A 334 23.91 -1.60 5.12
N LEU A 335 24.78 -2.56 4.79
CA LEU A 335 25.77 -2.42 3.72
C LEU A 335 25.10 -2.23 2.35
N GLU A 336 24.10 -3.06 2.03
CA GLU A 336 23.33 -2.95 0.79
C GLU A 336 22.62 -1.59 0.70
N THR A 337 22.03 -1.14 1.81
CA THR A 337 21.34 0.16 1.85
C THR A 337 22.28 1.32 1.52
N TRP A 338 23.45 1.37 2.17
CA TRP A 338 24.42 2.44 1.94
C TRP A 338 25.04 2.39 0.54
N THR A 339 25.21 1.20 -0.05
CA THR A 339 25.69 1.10 -1.44
C THR A 339 24.73 1.72 -2.44
N TRP A 340 23.42 1.44 -2.33
CA TRP A 340 22.42 2.03 -3.22
C TRP A 340 22.24 3.53 -3.00
N MET A 341 22.23 3.97 -1.74
CA MET A 341 22.24 5.41 -1.43
C MET A 341 23.46 6.11 -2.04
N GLY A 342 24.65 5.50 -1.96
CA GLY A 342 25.86 6.02 -2.60
C GLY A 342 25.71 6.17 -4.11
N ILE A 343 25.13 5.17 -4.79
CA ILE A 343 24.85 5.24 -6.23
C ILE A 343 23.90 6.39 -6.55
N TYR A 344 22.81 6.55 -5.79
CA TYR A 344 21.87 7.66 -6.01
C TYR A 344 22.52 9.02 -5.75
N ILE A 345 23.39 9.15 -4.75
CA ILE A 345 24.15 10.38 -4.53
C ILE A 345 25.06 10.69 -5.72
N LEU A 346 25.74 9.69 -6.30
CA LEU A 346 26.57 9.89 -7.50
C LEU A 346 25.73 10.36 -8.70
N VAL A 347 24.55 9.77 -8.91
CA VAL A 347 23.59 10.21 -9.95
C VAL A 347 23.15 11.65 -9.70
N ALA A 348 22.84 12.01 -8.44
CA ALA A 348 22.45 13.36 -8.08
C ALA A 348 23.57 14.38 -8.33
N LEU A 349 24.82 14.04 -8.00
CA LEU A 349 25.99 14.88 -8.26
C LEU A 349 26.21 15.08 -9.76
N PHE A 350 26.05 14.02 -10.56
CA PHE A 350 26.15 14.10 -12.02
C PHE A 350 25.07 14.99 -12.63
N LEU A 351 23.82 14.85 -12.17
CA LEU A 351 22.72 15.71 -12.60
C LEU A 351 22.90 17.16 -12.16
N TYR A 352 23.44 17.39 -10.96
CA TYR A 352 23.74 18.73 -10.49
C TYR A 352 24.81 19.40 -11.35
N ALA A 353 25.89 18.68 -11.70
CA ALA A 353 26.92 19.18 -12.61
C ALA A 353 26.33 19.49 -14.01
N SER A 354 25.45 18.61 -14.51
CA SER A 354 24.75 18.79 -15.79
C SER A 354 23.83 20.02 -15.77
N MET A 355 23.11 20.22 -14.67
CA MET A 355 22.25 21.39 -14.43
C MET A 355 23.07 22.68 -14.42
N VAL A 356 24.20 22.72 -13.70
CA VAL A 356 25.10 23.87 -13.70
C VAL A 356 25.62 24.17 -15.11
N MET A 357 25.94 23.15 -15.90
CA MET A 357 26.38 23.33 -17.29
C MET A 357 25.26 23.84 -18.19
N ALA A 358 24.04 23.31 -18.06
CA ALA A 358 22.88 23.75 -18.83
C ALA A 358 22.54 25.23 -18.55
N VAL A 359 22.55 25.63 -17.28
CA VAL A 359 22.30 27.02 -16.84
C VAL A 359 23.40 27.97 -17.34
N LYS A 360 24.67 27.56 -17.32
CA LYS A 360 25.79 28.39 -17.81
C LYS A 360 25.83 28.54 -19.32
N ARG A 361 25.33 27.55 -20.07
CA ARG A 361 25.33 27.56 -21.54
C ARG A 361 24.18 28.37 -22.13
N ASP A 362 23.25 28.86 -21.29
CA ASP A 362 22.15 29.72 -21.73
C ASP A 362 22.70 31.03 -22.35
N PRO A 363 22.44 31.31 -23.64
CA PRO A 363 22.99 32.47 -24.33
C PRO A 363 22.55 33.83 -23.77
N ASN A 364 21.57 33.88 -22.87
CA ASN A 364 21.14 35.11 -22.18
C ASN A 364 21.90 35.38 -20.87
N ASN A 365 22.92 34.57 -20.53
CA ASN A 365 23.70 34.69 -19.29
C ASN A 365 24.90 35.65 -19.45
N ILE A 366 24.63 36.88 -19.94
CA ILE A 366 25.61 37.98 -20.02
C ILE A 366 25.69 38.73 -18.69
#